data_AF-A0A671KP01-F1
#
_entry.id   AF-A0A671KP01-F1
#
_cell.length_a   1.000
_cell.length_b   1.000
_cell.length_c   1.000
_cell.angle_alpha   90.00
_cell.angle_beta   90.00
_cell.angle_gamma   90.00
#
_symmetry.space_group_name_H-M   'P 1'
#
loop_
_entity.id
_entity.type
_entity.pdbx_description
1 polymer ?
#
loop_
_entity_poly.entity_id
_entity_poly.type
_entity_poly.pdbx_seq_one_letter_code
_entity_poly.pdbx_strand_id
1 'polypeptide(L)'
;MKKFLITVLISLLLFSAPDSPDVYIFARKAPDDHSKLVLICLNTGFYPRDIEMNIRLNRINIESQTSSGIRPNDDETFQMRSSENATKTA
;
A
#
# COMPACT_ATOMS: atom_id res chain seq x y z
N MET A 1 15.72 -34.97 15.36
CA MET A 1 14.30 -34.56 15.49
C MET A 1 14.14 -33.15 16.05
N LYS A 2 14.71 -32.81 17.22
CA LYS A 2 14.61 -31.45 17.81
C LYS A 2 15.10 -30.31 16.89
N LYS A 3 16.24 -30.49 16.21
CA LYS A 3 16.76 -29.51 15.24
C LYS A 3 15.82 -29.30 14.05
N PHE A 4 15.25 -30.39 13.52
CA PHE A 4 14.29 -30.34 12.42
C PHE A 4 13.00 -29.63 12.84
N LEU A 5 12.50 -29.91 14.05
CA LEU A 5 11.31 -29.27 14.59
C LEU A 5 11.50 -27.75 14.78
N ILE A 6 12.69 -27.32 15.23
CA ILE A 6 13.07 -25.90 15.35
C ILE A 6 13.09 -25.22 13.97
N THR A 7 13.70 -25.85 12.96
CA THR A 7 13.74 -25.30 11.61
C THR A 7 12.34 -25.17 11.00
N VAL A 8 11.47 -26.16 11.21
CA VAL A 8 10.08 -26.14 10.74
C VAL A 8 9.30 -25.01 11.42
N LEU A 9 9.42 -24.83 12.75
CA LEU A 9 8.78 -23.74 13.50
C LEU A 9 9.22 -22.35 13.03
N ILE A 10 10.53 -22.16 12.80
CA ILE A 10 11.07 -20.89 12.28
C ILE A 10 10.53 -20.60 10.87
N SER A 11 10.48 -21.61 9.99
CA SER A 11 9.86 -21.44 8.68
C SER A 11 8.37 -21.11 8.81
N LEU A 12 7.60 -21.78 9.66
CA LEU A 12 6.18 -21.47 9.86
C LEU A 12 5.94 -20.03 10.37
N LEU A 13 6.84 -19.50 11.20
CA LEU A 13 6.79 -18.10 11.66
C LEU A 13 7.15 -17.11 10.54
N LEU A 14 8.09 -17.46 9.66
CA LEU A 14 8.47 -16.63 8.50
C LEU A 14 7.47 -16.74 7.32
N PHE A 15 6.66 -17.79 7.30
CA PHE A 15 5.62 -18.08 6.30
C PHE A 15 4.20 -17.86 6.85
N SER A 16 4.04 -17.12 7.96
CA SER A 16 2.71 -16.66 8.37
C SER A 16 2.06 -15.94 7.18
N ALA A 17 0.77 -16.20 6.93
CA ALA A 17 0.05 -15.58 5.83
C ALA A 17 0.26 -14.06 5.88
N PRO A 18 0.56 -13.40 4.74
CA PRO A 18 0.79 -11.97 4.73
C PRO A 18 -0.42 -11.27 5.32
N ASP A 19 -0.20 -10.48 6.37
CA ASP A 19 -1.26 -9.66 6.93
C ASP A 19 -1.73 -8.69 5.84
N SER A 20 -3.05 -8.57 5.71
CA SER A 20 -3.62 -7.58 4.80
C SER A 20 -3.17 -6.20 5.29
N PRO A 21 -2.56 -5.37 4.43
CA PRO A 21 -2.11 -4.07 4.88
C PRO A 21 -3.27 -3.19 5.32
N ASP A 22 -2.96 -2.27 6.22
CA ASP A 22 -3.87 -1.19 6.54
C ASP A 22 -3.88 -0.16 5.41
N VAL A 23 -5.09 0.18 4.95
CA VAL A 23 -5.31 1.12 3.86
C VAL A 23 -6.01 2.37 4.38
N TYR A 24 -5.35 3.52 4.23
CA TYR A 24 -5.87 4.82 4.61
C TYR A 24 -6.03 5.71 3.38
N ILE A 25 -7.18 6.37 3.27
CA ILE A 25 -7.52 7.20 2.11
C ILE A 25 -7.72 8.65 2.55
N PHE A 26 -7.10 9.58 1.82
CA PHE A 26 -7.16 11.00 2.08
C PHE A 26 -7.41 11.76 0.78
N ALA A 27 -8.02 12.95 0.88
CA ALA A 27 -8.13 13.87 -0.23
C ALA A 27 -7.65 15.26 0.19
N ARG A 28 -6.90 15.93 -0.68
CA ARG A 28 -6.50 17.33 -0.51
C ARG A 28 -6.80 18.13 -1.77
N LYS A 29 -6.88 19.46 -1.68
CA LYS A 29 -6.94 20.31 -2.88
C LYS A 29 -5.65 20.17 -3.68
N ALA A 30 -5.74 20.16 -5.01
CA ALA A 30 -4.54 20.20 -5.84
C ALA A 30 -3.80 21.54 -5.63
N PRO A 31 -2.45 21.55 -5.63
CA PRO A 31 -1.67 22.77 -5.40
C PRO A 31 -1.91 23.83 -6.48
N ASP A 32 -2.02 23.40 -7.74
CA ASP A 32 -2.06 24.29 -8.90
C ASP A 32 -3.49 24.60 -9.38
N ASP A 33 -4.47 23.78 -9.00
CA ASP A 33 -5.86 23.88 -9.43
C ASP A 33 -6.81 23.54 -8.28
N HIS A 34 -7.25 24.56 -7.54
CA HIS A 34 -8.14 24.39 -6.39
C HIS A 34 -9.55 23.85 -6.74
N SER A 35 -9.91 23.75 -8.02
CA SER A 35 -11.14 23.07 -8.46
C SER A 35 -10.98 21.55 -8.47
N LYS A 36 -9.73 21.06 -8.43
CA LYS A 36 -9.37 19.64 -8.39
C LYS A 36 -8.95 19.19 -6.99
N LEU A 37 -9.10 17.90 -6.76
CA LEU A 37 -8.60 17.21 -5.59
C LEU A 37 -7.46 16.27 -5.99
N VAL A 38 -6.60 15.93 -5.04
CA VAL A 38 -5.67 14.82 -5.14
C VAL A 38 -6.13 13.77 -4.14
N LEU A 39 -6.56 12.62 -4.66
CA LEU A 39 -6.80 11.42 -3.87
C LEU A 39 -5.45 10.78 -3.55
N ILE A 40 -5.25 10.42 -2.28
CA ILE A 40 -4.03 9.80 -1.79
C ILE A 40 -4.45 8.56 -1.03
N CYS A 41 -3.82 7.44 -1.34
CA CYS A 41 -4.00 6.18 -0.65
C CYS A 41 -2.66 5.78 -0.03
N LEU A 42 -2.65 5.51 1.28
CA LEU A 42 -1.53 4.98 2.04
C LEU A 42 -1.80 3.52 2.35
N ASN A 43 -0.88 2.67 1.94
CA ASN A 43 -0.85 1.25 2.26
C ASN A 43 0.30 1.03 3.25
N THR A 44 0.07 0.45 4.42
CA THR A 44 1.11 0.24 5.45
C THR A 44 0.93 -1.07 6.20
N GLY A 45 2.00 -1.57 6.84
CA GLY A 45 1.95 -2.80 7.62
C GLY A 45 2.08 -4.07 6.78
N PHE A 46 2.37 -3.97 5.47
CA PHE A 46 2.54 -5.17 4.65
C PHE A 46 3.93 -5.77 4.78
N TYR A 47 3.97 -7.10 4.78
CA TYR A 47 5.14 -7.94 4.60
C TYR A 47 4.68 -9.24 3.91
N PRO A 48 5.42 -9.81 2.93
CA PRO A 48 6.71 -9.38 2.41
C PRO A 48 6.63 -8.12 1.54
N ARG A 49 7.78 -7.63 1.06
CA ARG A 49 7.92 -6.38 0.28
C ARG A 49 7.08 -6.35 -1.00
N ASP A 50 6.86 -7.50 -1.64
CA ASP A 50 6.25 -7.57 -2.96
C ASP A 50 4.74 -7.26 -2.90
N ILE A 51 4.33 -6.15 -3.51
CA ILE A 51 2.94 -5.69 -3.50
C ILE A 51 2.65 -4.85 -4.74
N GLU A 52 1.38 -4.89 -5.17
CA GLU A 52 0.83 -4.02 -6.21
C GLU A 52 -0.29 -3.16 -5.63
N MET A 53 -0.28 -1.87 -5.92
CA MET A 53 -1.29 -0.91 -5.45
C MET A 53 -1.90 -0.17 -6.63
N ASN A 54 -3.21 -0.31 -6.83
CA ASN A 54 -3.94 0.31 -7.94
C ASN A 54 -5.11 1.16 -7.43
N ILE A 55 -5.13 2.44 -7.82
CA ILE A 55 -6.33 3.27 -7.71
C ILE A 55 -7.23 2.96 -8.92
N ARG A 56 -8.51 2.65 -8.67
CA ARG A 56 -9.48 2.29 -9.70
C ARG A 56 -10.69 3.22 -9.68
N LEU A 57 -11.15 3.61 -10.87
CA LEU A 57 -12.44 4.24 -11.09
C LEU A 57 -13.32 3.30 -11.91
N ASN A 58 -14.52 2.98 -11.42
CA ASN A 58 -15.45 2.06 -12.11
C ASN A 58 -14.79 0.72 -12.52
N ARG A 59 -13.92 0.18 -11.66
CA ARG A 59 -13.12 -1.04 -11.87
C ARG A 59 -11.98 -0.93 -12.89
N ILE A 60 -11.72 0.25 -13.47
CA ILE A 60 -10.63 0.50 -14.41
C ILE A 60 -9.45 1.12 -13.65
N ASN A 61 -8.23 0.60 -13.85
CA ASN A 61 -7.02 1.17 -13.28
C ASN A 61 -6.77 2.56 -13.85
N ILE A 62 -6.45 3.53 -13.00
CA ILE A 62 -6.05 4.86 -13.45
C ILE A 62 -4.55 4.83 -13.77
N GLU A 63 -4.18 5.08 -15.02
CA GLU A 63 -2.79 4.99 -15.48
C GLU A 63 -1.92 6.17 -14.99
N SER A 64 -2.52 7.34 -14.80
CA SER A 64 -1.85 8.58 -14.36
C SER A 64 -1.54 8.62 -12.85
N GLN A 65 -1.74 7.52 -12.13
CA GLN A 65 -1.42 7.47 -10.71
C GLN A 65 0.09 7.55 -10.45
N THR A 66 0.46 8.32 -9.43
CA THR A 66 1.84 8.49 -8.99
C THR A 66 2.09 7.67 -7.73
N SER A 67 3.09 6.80 -7.75
CA SER A 67 3.56 6.04 -6.58
C SER A 67 4.73 6.74 -5.89
N SER A 68 4.77 6.68 -4.56
CA SER A 68 5.92 7.12 -3.76
C SER A 68 7.06 6.11 -3.71
N GLY A 69 6.87 4.92 -4.29
CA GLY A 69 7.70 3.74 -4.05
C GLY A 69 7.49 3.13 -2.65
N ILE A 70 8.01 1.91 -2.47
CA ILE A 70 7.96 1.18 -1.19
C ILE A 70 9.00 1.77 -0.23
N ARG A 71 8.60 1.98 1.02
CA ARG A 71 9.46 2.46 2.12
C ARG A 71 9.37 1.51 3.32
N PRO A 72 10.46 1.29 4.05
CA PRO A 72 10.42 0.51 5.29
C PRO A 72 9.72 1.29 6.41
N ASN A 73 9.15 0.54 7.35
CA ASN A 73 8.72 0.99 8.67
C ASN A 73 9.72 0.51 9.75
N ASP A 74 9.55 0.96 11.00
CA ASP A 74 10.42 0.60 12.12
C ASP A 74 10.14 -0.81 12.70
N ASP A 75 9.07 -1.46 12.25
CA ASP A 75 8.54 -2.74 12.73
C ASP A 75 8.74 -3.90 11.73
N GLU A 76 9.73 -3.79 10.86
CA GLU A 76 10.04 -4.75 9.78
C GLU A 76 8.98 -4.86 8.67
N THR A 77 7.91 -4.05 8.72
CA THR A 77 6.92 -3.95 7.65
C THR A 77 7.26 -2.84 6.64
N PHE A 78 6.42 -2.71 5.61
CA PHE A 78 6.57 -1.71 4.57
C PHE A 78 5.34 -0.80 4.44
N GLN A 79 5.56 0.34 3.79
CA GLN A 79 4.53 1.28 3.40
C GLN A 79 4.72 1.84 1.98
N MET A 80 3.64 2.26 1.34
CA MET A 80 3.65 2.97 0.04
C MET A 80 2.47 3.94 -0.01
N ARG A 81 2.65 5.08 -0.70
CA ARG A 81 1.55 5.93 -1.15
C ARG A 81 1.36 5.87 -2.67
N SER A 82 0.11 5.82 -3.10
CA SER A 82 -0.29 6.13 -4.48
C SER A 82 -1.23 7.33 -4.48
N SER A 83 -1.15 8.16 -5.51
CA SER A 83 -1.98 9.37 -5.61
C SER A 83 -2.47 9.61 -7.03
N GLU A 84 -3.65 10.23 -7.15
CA GLU A 84 -4.19 10.70 -8.42
C GLU A 84 -4.97 12.01 -8.25
N ASN A 85 -4.91 12.87 -9.25
CA ASN A 85 -5.82 13.97 -9.47
C ASN A 85 -7.23 13.44 -9.73
N ALA A 86 -8.19 13.98 -8.97
CA ALA A 86 -9.61 13.76 -9.15
C ALA A 86 -10.28 15.10 -9.46
N THR A 87 -11.15 15.10 -10.47
CA THR A 87 -12.05 16.22 -10.73
C THR A 87 -13.19 16.21 -9.73
N LYS A 88 -13.52 17.38 -9.18
CA LYS A 88 -14.70 17.52 -8.32
C LYS A 88 -15.95 17.37 -9.20
N THR A 89 -16.69 16.28 -9.05
CA THR A 89 -18.01 16.16 -9.67
C THR A 89 -18.96 17.10 -8.92
N ALA A 90 -19.67 17.94 -9.68
CA ALA A 90 -20.67 18.88 -9.17
C ALA A 90 -21.97 18.14 -8.78
#